data_AF-A0A438IMH1-F1
#
_entry.id   AF-A0A438IMH1-F1
#
_cell.length_a   1.000
_cell.length_b   1.000
_cell.length_c   1.000
_cell.angle_alpha   90.00
_cell.angle_beta   90.00
_cell.angle_gamma   90.00
#
_symmetry.space_group_name_H-M   'P 1'
#
loop_
_entity.id
_entity.type
_entity.pdbx_description
1 polymer ?
#
loop_
_entity_poly.entity_id
_entity_poly.type
_entity_poly.pdbx_seq_one_letter_code
_entity_poly.pdbx_strand_id
1 'polypeptide(L)'
;MGTRRSTRLGYCQLCPEKVKWPEEMGPEPPFYFNAGMFIFEPNLSVYDHLLSTLVITPASTFAEQDYLNMFVKDTYKPITLTYNLGLPMLWRHPEHVDIERTKVVRYCAAGSKPWKYTGQEENMEREDIKMWNSSADGKPFTVALSEAGVVHYIAAPSAA
;
A
#
# COMPACT_ATOMS: atom_id res chain seq x y z
N MET A 1 9.24 13.21 -1.36
CA MET A 1 10.37 13.85 -0.63
C MET A 1 10.28 13.77 0.91
N GLY A 2 9.12 13.49 1.53
CA GLY A 2 8.98 13.42 3.00
C GLY A 2 9.40 12.11 3.68
N THR A 3 9.32 10.96 2.97
CA THR A 3 9.50 9.62 3.56
C THR A 3 10.91 9.38 4.12
N ARG A 4 11.98 9.71 3.38
CA ARG A 4 13.37 9.50 3.86
C ARG A 4 13.78 10.38 5.06
N ARG A 5 13.17 11.57 5.23
CA ARG A 5 13.45 12.45 6.38
C ARG A 5 12.70 11.96 7.62
N SER A 6 11.43 11.59 7.45
CA SER A 6 10.61 10.97 8.50
C SER A 6 11.25 9.70 9.07
N THR A 7 11.79 8.80 8.24
CA THR A 7 12.42 7.57 8.72
C THR A 7 13.64 7.82 9.61
N ARG A 8 14.48 8.81 9.29
CA ARG A 8 15.68 9.13 10.10
C ARG A 8 15.34 9.78 11.44
N LEU A 9 14.25 10.56 11.48
CA LEU A 9 13.73 11.17 12.70
C LEU A 9 12.97 10.16 13.57
N GLY A 10 12.50 9.04 13.00
CA GLY A 10 11.56 8.13 13.65
C GLY A 10 10.12 8.66 13.69
N TYR A 11 9.84 9.74 12.96
CA TYR A 11 8.49 10.29 12.85
C TYR A 11 7.59 9.35 12.05
N CYS A 12 6.42 9.04 12.60
CA CYS A 12 5.41 8.17 11.98
C CYS A 12 4.07 8.90 11.85
N GLN A 13 3.53 9.00 10.63
CA GLN A 13 2.23 9.65 10.36
C GLN A 13 1.04 8.93 11.02
N LEU A 14 1.20 7.66 11.42
CA LEU A 14 0.16 6.90 12.11
C LEU A 14 0.25 7.05 13.64
N CYS A 15 1.41 7.43 14.16
CA CYS A 15 1.64 7.66 15.59
C CYS A 15 2.33 9.01 15.80
N PRO A 16 1.73 10.13 15.35
CA PRO A 16 2.36 11.46 15.45
C PRO A 16 2.58 11.90 16.91
N GLU A 17 1.90 11.27 17.87
CA GLU A 17 2.08 11.49 19.30
C GLU A 17 3.39 10.92 19.85
N LYS A 18 3.97 9.87 19.23
CA LYS A 18 5.21 9.23 19.71
C LYS A 18 6.44 10.09 19.40
N VAL A 19 6.47 10.70 18.22
CA VAL A 19 7.53 11.61 17.77
C VAL A 19 6.87 12.75 17.02
N LYS A 20 6.92 13.96 17.58
CA LYS A 20 6.37 15.16 16.94
C LYS A 20 7.26 15.63 15.79
N TRP A 21 6.65 16.22 14.77
CA TRP A 21 7.38 16.86 13.68
C TRP A 21 8.07 18.15 14.18
N PRO A 22 9.41 18.29 14.04
CA PRO A 22 10.12 19.48 14.51
C PRO A 22 9.85 20.69 13.60
N GLU A 23 9.61 21.86 14.19
CA GLU A 23 9.32 23.10 13.45
C GLU A 23 10.47 23.51 12.52
N GLU A 24 11.71 23.25 12.94
CA GLU A 24 12.92 23.53 12.15
C GLU A 24 13.01 22.71 10.85
N MET A 25 12.23 21.64 10.72
CA MET A 25 12.15 20.83 9.49
C MET A 25 11.14 21.39 8.48
N GLY A 26 10.48 22.50 8.79
CA GLY A 26 9.44 23.12 7.98
C GLY A 26 8.06 22.51 8.26
N PRO A 27 7.08 22.73 7.36
CA PRO A 27 5.73 22.20 7.56
C PRO A 27 5.74 20.67 7.62
N GLU A 28 4.87 20.13 8.47
CA GLU A 28 4.63 18.68 8.57
C GLU A 28 4.27 18.12 7.19
N PRO A 29 4.85 16.98 6.79
CA PRO A 29 4.55 16.42 5.48
C PRO A 29 3.06 16.03 5.39
N PRO A 30 2.40 16.30 4.25
CA PRO A 30 1.03 15.85 4.06
C PRO A 30 0.94 14.32 4.15
N PHE A 31 -0.24 13.81 4.47
CA PHE A 31 -0.49 12.37 4.52
C PHE A 31 -0.06 11.71 3.21
N TYR A 32 0.83 10.74 3.33
CA TYR A 32 1.37 10.03 2.19
C TYR A 32 0.63 8.69 2.03
N PHE A 33 -0.09 8.53 0.92
CA PHE A 33 -0.97 7.39 0.71
C PHE A 33 -0.38 6.33 -0.20
N ASN A 34 -0.93 5.11 -0.10
CA ASN A 34 -0.58 4.05 -1.02
C ASN A 34 -1.54 4.00 -2.22
N ALA A 35 -0.97 3.97 -3.43
CA ALA A 35 -1.72 3.98 -4.68
C ALA A 35 -2.41 2.65 -5.06
N GLY A 36 -2.23 1.57 -4.28
CA GLY A 36 -2.82 0.26 -4.55
C GLY A 36 -4.34 0.18 -4.35
N MET A 37 -4.92 1.14 -3.61
CA MET A 37 -6.36 1.33 -3.51
C MET A 37 -6.64 2.81 -3.26
N PHE A 38 -7.45 3.40 -4.12
CA PHE A 38 -8.04 4.73 -3.93
C PHE A 38 -9.38 4.80 -4.68
N ILE A 39 -10.22 5.77 -4.30
CA ILE A 39 -11.51 6.01 -4.94
C ILE A 39 -11.39 7.31 -5.73
N PHE A 40 -11.86 7.31 -6.98
CA PHE A 40 -11.86 8.48 -7.84
C PHE A 40 -13.11 8.53 -8.71
N GLU A 41 -13.44 9.72 -9.19
CA GLU A 41 -14.47 9.94 -10.20
C GLU A 41 -13.80 10.03 -11.58
N PRO A 42 -14.14 9.16 -12.54
CA PRO A 42 -13.58 9.24 -13.90
C PRO A 42 -13.92 10.57 -14.57
N ASN A 43 -12.91 11.26 -15.08
CA ASN A 43 -13.06 12.57 -15.71
C ASN A 43 -11.98 12.77 -16.78
N LEU A 44 -12.39 13.12 -18.01
CA LEU A 44 -11.47 13.31 -19.14
C LEU A 44 -10.48 14.45 -18.91
N SER A 45 -10.94 15.57 -18.33
CA SER A 45 -10.03 16.69 -18.03
C SER A 45 -8.98 16.31 -16.99
N VAL A 46 -9.33 15.46 -16.01
CA VAL A 46 -8.37 14.94 -15.02
C VAL A 46 -7.39 13.98 -15.70
N TYR A 47 -7.86 13.13 -16.61
CA TYR A 47 -7.02 12.22 -17.38
C TYR A 47 -5.98 12.98 -18.23
N ASP A 48 -6.40 14.00 -18.97
CA ASP A 48 -5.49 14.81 -19.80
C ASP A 48 -4.46 15.56 -18.93
N HIS A 49 -4.88 16.04 -17.76
CA HIS A 49 -3.98 16.68 -16.79
C HIS A 49 -2.98 15.68 -16.20
N LEU A 50 -3.44 14.47 -15.86
CA LEU A 50 -2.56 13.38 -15.41
C LEU A 50 -1.48 13.09 -16.45
N LEU A 51 -1.86 12.88 -17.72
CA LEU A 51 -0.87 12.60 -18.76
C LEU A 51 0.11 13.76 -18.99
N SER A 52 -0.39 14.99 -19.10
CA SER A 52 0.47 16.15 -19.37
C SER A 52 1.47 16.41 -18.24
N THR A 53 1.07 16.22 -16.98
CA THR A 53 1.97 16.38 -15.83
C THR A 53 2.90 15.18 -15.62
N LEU A 54 2.46 13.96 -15.93
CA LEU A 54 3.30 12.77 -15.85
C LEU A 54 4.53 12.88 -16.76
N VAL A 55 4.36 13.36 -17.99
CA VAL A 55 5.44 13.50 -18.99
C VAL A 55 6.56 14.42 -18.51
N ILE A 56 6.24 15.46 -17.76
CA ILE A 56 7.23 16.42 -17.24
C ILE A 56 7.69 16.11 -15.81
N THR A 57 7.09 15.12 -15.15
CA THR A 57 7.46 14.75 -13.78
C THR A 57 8.68 13.84 -13.78
N PRO A 58 9.76 14.19 -13.04
CA PRO A 58 10.91 13.30 -12.89
C PRO A 58 10.51 11.96 -12.28
N ALA A 59 11.08 10.87 -12.80
CA ALA A 59 10.90 9.54 -12.23
C ALA A 59 11.37 9.50 -10.77
N SER A 60 10.63 8.78 -9.93
CA SER A 60 10.96 8.61 -8.52
C SER A 60 11.06 7.12 -8.15
N THR A 61 11.58 6.85 -6.96
CA THR A 61 11.77 5.47 -6.47
C THR A 61 10.45 4.78 -6.10
N PHE A 62 9.35 5.52 -5.96
CA PHE A 62 8.02 4.96 -5.70
C PHE A 62 7.03 5.25 -6.85
N ALA A 63 7.55 5.47 -8.06
CA ALA A 63 6.82 5.51 -9.33
C ALA A 63 5.46 6.24 -9.25
N GLU A 64 4.36 5.55 -9.57
CA GLU A 64 3.02 6.13 -9.62
C GLU A 64 2.53 6.62 -8.26
N GLN A 65 2.97 6.00 -7.15
CA GLN A 65 2.54 6.40 -5.82
C GLN A 65 3.08 7.79 -5.47
N ASP A 66 4.35 8.06 -5.71
CA ASP A 66 4.92 9.39 -5.49
C ASP A 66 4.25 10.44 -6.40
N TYR A 67 4.07 10.08 -7.66
CA TYR A 67 3.43 10.96 -8.63
C TYR A 67 2.00 11.33 -8.21
N LEU A 68 1.17 10.33 -7.86
CA LEU A 68 -0.20 10.55 -7.41
C LEU A 68 -0.25 11.33 -6.09
N ASN A 69 0.64 11.06 -5.14
CA ASN A 69 0.73 11.85 -3.90
C ASN A 69 1.04 13.33 -4.16
N MET A 70 1.78 13.66 -5.22
CA MET A 70 1.96 15.06 -5.62
C MET A 70 0.73 15.60 -6.36
N PHE A 71 0.17 14.82 -7.29
CA PHE A 71 -0.92 15.24 -8.15
C PHE A 71 -2.21 15.54 -7.38
N VAL A 72 -2.59 14.67 -6.43
CA VAL A 72 -3.83 14.82 -5.62
C VAL A 72 -3.58 15.43 -4.24
N LYS A 73 -2.42 16.01 -3.97
CA LYS A 73 -2.00 16.45 -2.62
C LYS A 73 -3.02 17.36 -1.92
N ASP A 74 -3.72 18.19 -2.68
CA ASP A 74 -4.66 19.20 -2.16
C ASP A 74 -6.10 18.68 -2.06
N THR A 75 -6.41 17.53 -2.68
CA THR A 75 -7.76 16.97 -2.76
C THR A 75 -7.89 15.62 -2.06
N TYR A 76 -6.77 14.97 -1.74
CA TYR A 76 -6.73 13.64 -1.16
C TYR A 76 -7.35 13.59 0.24
N LYS A 77 -8.04 12.48 0.52
CA LYS A 77 -8.55 12.15 1.85
C LYS A 77 -8.15 10.71 2.22
N PRO A 78 -7.69 10.47 3.46
CA PRO A 78 -7.26 9.14 3.88
C PRO A 78 -8.38 8.11 3.87
N ILE A 79 -8.10 6.97 3.26
CA ILE A 79 -8.92 5.75 3.37
C ILE A 79 -8.43 4.96 4.58
N THR A 80 -9.35 4.37 5.33
CA THR A 80 -9.01 3.58 6.53
C THR A 80 -8.20 2.33 6.16
N LEU A 81 -7.36 1.86 7.09
CA LEU A 81 -6.60 0.62 6.92
C LEU A 81 -7.51 -0.57 6.61
N THR A 82 -8.75 -0.56 7.09
CA THR A 82 -9.79 -1.55 6.79
C THR A 82 -9.93 -1.88 5.29
N TYR A 83 -9.80 -0.88 4.41
CA TYR A 83 -9.94 -1.06 2.97
C TYR A 83 -8.61 -0.97 2.20
N ASN A 84 -7.49 -0.87 2.90
CA ASN A 84 -6.19 -0.68 2.26
C ASN A 84 -5.03 -1.22 3.11
N LEU A 85 -5.24 -2.34 3.81
CA LEU A 85 -4.29 -2.86 4.80
C LEU A 85 -3.06 -3.44 4.10
N GLY A 86 -1.90 -2.77 4.24
CA GLY A 86 -0.63 -3.35 3.84
C GLY A 86 -0.14 -4.33 4.88
N LEU A 87 0.30 -5.54 4.49
CA LEU A 87 0.75 -6.56 5.44
C LEU A 87 1.76 -6.08 6.50
N PRO A 88 2.75 -5.22 6.18
CA PRO A 88 3.68 -4.72 7.19
C PRO A 88 3.04 -4.03 8.39
N MET A 89 1.79 -3.59 8.28
CA MET A 89 1.02 -3.04 9.40
C MET A 89 0.85 -4.05 10.54
N LEU A 90 0.78 -5.35 10.25
CA LEU A 90 0.62 -6.41 11.25
C LEU A 90 1.75 -6.48 12.27
N TRP A 91 2.97 -6.08 11.90
CA TRP A 91 4.13 -6.13 12.79
C TRP A 91 4.75 -4.77 13.09
N ARG A 92 4.46 -3.74 12.27
CA ARG A 92 4.95 -2.37 12.55
C ARG A 92 3.98 -1.56 13.40
N HIS A 93 2.68 -1.81 13.26
CA HIS A 93 1.62 -1.05 13.92
C HIS A 93 0.41 -1.96 14.25
N PRO A 94 0.62 -3.08 14.98
CA PRO A 94 -0.47 -4.01 15.31
C PRO A 94 -1.61 -3.33 16.07
N GLU A 95 -1.33 -2.26 16.81
CA GLU A 95 -2.32 -1.47 17.56
C GLU A 95 -3.38 -0.79 16.66
N HIS A 96 -3.10 -0.67 15.35
CA HIS A 96 -4.00 -0.06 14.37
C HIS A 96 -4.67 -1.08 13.45
N VAL A 97 -4.46 -2.38 13.68
CA VAL A 97 -5.01 -3.43 12.83
C VAL A 97 -6.15 -4.14 13.54
N ASP A 98 -7.32 -4.11 12.92
CA ASP A 98 -8.48 -4.92 13.27
C ASP A 98 -8.69 -5.96 12.17
N ILE A 99 -8.25 -7.20 12.44
CA ILE A 99 -8.28 -8.29 11.47
C ILE A 99 -9.73 -8.62 11.07
N GLU A 100 -10.66 -8.65 12.03
CA GLU A 100 -12.05 -9.04 11.78
C GLU A 100 -12.79 -8.01 10.93
N ARG A 101 -12.46 -6.72 11.09
CA ARG A 101 -13.09 -5.65 10.29
C ARG A 101 -12.42 -5.46 8.94
N THR A 102 -11.21 -5.98 8.73
CA THR A 102 -10.45 -5.80 7.49
C THR A 102 -11.19 -6.38 6.28
N LYS A 103 -11.28 -5.58 5.21
CA LYS A 103 -11.98 -5.94 3.97
C LYS A 103 -11.06 -6.12 2.78
N VAL A 104 -9.91 -5.43 2.76
CA VAL A 104 -8.95 -5.50 1.66
C VAL A 104 -7.54 -5.60 2.23
N VAL A 105 -6.82 -6.64 1.82
CA VAL A 105 -5.43 -6.91 2.19
C VAL A 105 -4.53 -6.70 0.97
N ARG A 106 -3.46 -5.93 1.14
CA ARG A 106 -2.42 -5.71 0.13
C ARG A 106 -1.16 -6.49 0.48
N TYR A 107 -0.89 -7.51 -0.32
CA TYR A 107 0.32 -8.32 -0.29
C TYR A 107 1.51 -7.55 -0.87
N CYS A 108 2.05 -6.56 -0.13
CA CYS A 108 3.12 -5.68 -0.60
C CYS A 108 4.51 -6.02 -0.05
N ALA A 109 4.62 -6.93 0.92
CA ALA A 109 5.90 -7.37 1.46
C ALA A 109 6.56 -8.44 0.56
N ALA A 110 7.89 -8.54 0.61
CA ALA A 110 8.61 -9.63 -0.05
C ALA A 110 8.10 -10.99 0.47
N GLY A 111 7.99 -11.99 -0.42
CA GLY A 111 7.45 -13.31 -0.09
C GLY A 111 5.94 -13.38 0.15
N SER A 112 5.28 -12.24 0.37
CA SER A 112 3.88 -12.25 0.76
C SER A 112 2.88 -12.52 -0.35
N LYS A 113 3.31 -12.50 -1.62
CA LYS A 113 2.39 -12.73 -2.75
C LYS A 113 1.83 -14.16 -2.63
N PRO A 114 0.50 -14.36 -2.51
CA PRO A 114 -0.06 -15.70 -2.25
C PRO A 114 0.35 -16.75 -3.29
N TRP A 115 0.46 -16.35 -4.55
CA TRP A 115 0.88 -17.22 -5.67
C TRP A 115 2.38 -17.53 -5.73
N LYS A 116 3.20 -16.91 -4.87
CA LYS A 116 4.64 -17.17 -4.72
C LYS A 116 5.02 -17.39 -3.24
N TYR A 117 4.05 -17.73 -2.41
CA TYR A 117 4.27 -17.82 -0.98
C TYR A 117 5.11 -19.04 -0.64
N THR A 118 6.31 -18.81 -0.12
CA THR A 118 7.23 -19.88 0.32
C THR A 118 7.27 -20.02 1.84
N GLY A 119 6.87 -18.97 2.56
CA GLY A 119 7.01 -18.88 4.01
C GLY A 119 8.44 -18.59 4.49
N GLN A 120 9.40 -18.33 3.60
CA GLN A 120 10.82 -18.18 3.94
C GLN A 120 11.26 -16.72 4.14
N GLU A 121 10.54 -15.78 3.54
CA GLU A 121 10.87 -14.36 3.64
C GLU A 121 10.52 -13.78 5.02
N GLU A 122 11.08 -12.62 5.33
CA GLU A 122 10.94 -11.97 6.64
C GLU A 122 9.47 -11.80 7.05
N ASN A 123 9.16 -12.22 8.28
CA ASN A 123 7.81 -12.18 8.88
C ASN A 123 6.81 -13.16 8.26
N MET A 124 7.15 -13.93 7.22
CA MET A 124 6.22 -14.88 6.60
C MET A 124 5.95 -16.11 7.49
N GLU A 125 6.72 -16.32 8.55
CA GLU A 125 6.46 -17.35 9.54
C GLU A 125 5.25 -17.06 10.44
N ARG A 126 4.72 -15.83 10.43
CA ARG A 126 3.62 -15.40 11.31
C ARG A 126 2.28 -16.04 10.95
N GLU A 127 1.52 -16.39 11.99
CA GLU A 127 0.21 -17.04 11.84
C GLU A 127 -0.84 -16.13 11.20
N ASP A 128 -0.81 -14.83 11.50
CA ASP A 128 -1.72 -13.85 10.89
C ASP A 128 -1.48 -13.69 9.37
N ILE A 129 -0.24 -13.82 8.90
CA ILE A 129 0.10 -13.84 7.47
C ILE A 129 -0.29 -15.17 6.82
N LYS A 130 0.01 -16.30 7.47
CA LYS A 130 -0.37 -17.63 6.97
C LYS A 130 -1.88 -17.75 6.80
N MET A 131 -2.67 -17.21 7.72
CA MET A 131 -4.13 -17.19 7.65
C MET A 131 -4.66 -16.50 6.38
N TRP A 132 -3.98 -15.45 5.90
CA TRP A 132 -4.41 -14.75 4.68
C TRP A 132 -3.83 -15.36 3.40
N ASN A 133 -2.64 -15.96 3.47
CA ASN A 133 -2.03 -16.65 2.32
C ASN A 133 -2.58 -18.06 2.09
N SER A 134 -3.15 -18.69 3.11
CA SER A 134 -4.01 -19.88 2.97
C SER A 134 -5.43 -19.40 2.66
N SER A 135 -5.89 -19.58 1.42
CA SER A 135 -7.29 -19.27 1.12
C SER A 135 -8.19 -20.32 1.76
N ALA A 136 -9.44 -19.92 2.03
CA ALA A 136 -10.54 -20.72 2.57
C ALA A 136 -10.39 -22.22 2.27
N ASP A 137 -10.45 -23.04 3.33
CA ASP A 137 -10.32 -24.49 3.31
C ASP A 137 -8.91 -25.06 3.11
N GLY A 138 -7.86 -24.25 3.25
CA GLY A 138 -6.47 -24.72 3.16
C GLY A 138 -6.04 -25.05 1.73
N LYS A 139 -6.78 -24.55 0.73
CA LYS A 139 -6.42 -24.67 -0.69
C LYS A 139 -5.47 -23.54 -1.08
N PRO A 140 -4.49 -23.79 -1.97
CA PRO A 140 -3.67 -22.74 -2.56
C PRO A 140 -4.55 -21.65 -3.19
N PHE A 141 -4.18 -20.38 -3.02
CA PHE A 141 -4.90 -19.21 -3.57
C PHE A 141 -5.18 -19.32 -5.09
N THR A 142 -4.32 -20.04 -5.82
CA THR A 142 -4.52 -20.36 -7.24
C THR A 142 -5.75 -21.21 -7.51
N VAL A 143 -6.09 -22.13 -6.60
CA VAL A 143 -7.27 -23.00 -6.69
C VAL A 143 -8.54 -22.18 -6.41
N ALA A 144 -8.54 -21.37 -5.34
CA ALA A 144 -9.66 -20.49 -5.03
C ALA A 144 -9.96 -19.48 -6.17
N LEU A 145 -8.92 -18.93 -6.81
CA LEU A 145 -9.06 -18.07 -7.98
C LEU A 145 -9.70 -18.79 -9.18
N SER A 146 -9.34 -20.05 -9.42
CA SER A 146 -9.93 -20.84 -10.50
C SER A 146 -11.40 -21.18 -10.28
N GLU A 147 -11.82 -21.31 -9.02
CA GLU A 147 -13.21 -21.55 -8.62
C GLU A 147 -14.08 -20.27 -8.71
N ALA A 148 -13.48 -19.08 -8.60
CA ALA A 148 -14.17 -17.78 -8.65
C ALA A 148 -14.54 -17.30 -10.08
N GLY A 149 -14.19 -18.06 -11.12
CA GLY A 149 -14.54 -17.79 -12.53
C GLY A 149 -13.34 -17.74 -13.47
N VAL A 150 -13.59 -17.43 -14.76
CA VAL A 150 -12.52 -17.31 -15.76
C VAL A 150 -11.74 -16.02 -15.53
N VAL A 151 -10.61 -16.13 -14.85
CA VAL A 151 -9.66 -15.02 -14.66
C VAL A 151 -8.63 -15.06 -15.78
N HIS A 152 -8.71 -14.11 -16.72
CA HIS A 152 -7.63 -13.87 -17.68
C HIS A 152 -6.45 -13.20 -16.96
N TYR A 153 -5.50 -14.03 -16.51
CA TYR A 153 -4.28 -13.55 -15.88
C TYR A 153 -3.30 -13.07 -16.95
N ILE A 154 -2.97 -11.77 -16.92
CA ILE A 154 -1.81 -11.21 -17.60
C ILE A 154 -0.75 -10.97 -16.53
N ALA A 155 0.38 -11.66 -16.64
CA ALA A 155 1.51 -11.42 -15.76
C ALA A 155 2.03 -9.99 -15.99
N ALA A 156 1.81 -9.10 -15.03
CA ALA A 156 2.51 -7.82 -15.01
C ALA A 156 4.00 -8.11 -14.76
N PRO A 157 4.93 -7.46 -15.50
CA PRO A 157 6.35 -7.58 -15.23
C PRO A 157 6.60 -7.20 -13.77
N SER A 158 7.44 -7.98 -13.10
CA SER A 158 7.82 -7.72 -11.70
C SER A 158 8.36 -6.30 -11.59
N ALA A 159 7.78 -5.50 -10.70
CA ALA A 159 8.47 -4.30 -10.22
C ALA A 159 9.77 -4.78 -9.57
N ALA A 160 10.89 -4.40 -10.18
CA ALA A 160 12.24 -4.64 -9.67
C ALA A 160 12.58 -3.61 -8.59
#